data_AF-A0A251XDJ7-F1
#
_entry.id   AF-A0A251XDJ7-F1
#
_cell.length_a   1.000
_cell.length_b   1.000
_cell.length_c   1.000
_cell.angle_alpha   90.00
_cell.angle_beta   90.00
_cell.angle_gamma   90.00
#
_symmetry.space_group_name_H-M   'P 1'
#
loop_
_entity.id
_entity.type
_entity.pdbx_description
1 polymer ?
#
loop_
_entity_poly.entity_id
_entity_poly.type
_entity_poly.pdbx_seq_one_letter_code
_entity_poly.pdbx_strand_id
1 'polypeptide(L)'
;MQWRGVVRQLLAQGLLGVSDDGYGTLVITPGSGDVLTGSRQVPMRQEPERIVRGRGTRTTRAKGGQVVDLPEEAQGLFEALRAWRSEQAKEQGVPAYVVFADVTLREVATVRPQDLGQLAGITGVGQKKLDTYGEGLLAVVAGSAAVD
;
A
#
# COMPACT_ATOMS: atom_id res chain seq x y z
N MET A 1 15.82 -5.87 11.71
CA MET A 1 14.69 -5.25 12.44
C MET A 1 13.78 -6.35 12.97
N GLN A 2 13.79 -6.55 14.29
CA GLN A 2 13.22 -7.73 14.98
C GLN A 2 11.70 -7.65 15.24
N TRP A 3 11.05 -6.51 14.99
CA TRP A 3 9.63 -6.28 15.34
C TRP A 3 8.63 -7.20 14.61
N ARG A 4 8.97 -7.68 13.40
CA ARG A 4 8.11 -8.63 12.67
C ARG A 4 8.02 -9.99 13.37
N GLY A 5 9.12 -10.44 13.98
CA GLY A 5 9.17 -11.66 14.78
C GLY A 5 8.35 -11.53 16.06
N VAL A 6 8.38 -10.34 16.68
CA VAL A 6 7.56 -9.99 17.84
C VAL A 6 6.07 -10.09 17.50
N VAL A 7 5.62 -9.41 16.45
CA VAL A 7 4.20 -9.43 16.02
C VAL A 7 3.75 -10.85 15.69
N ARG A 8 4.55 -11.64 14.96
CA ARG A 8 4.22 -13.03 14.63
C ARG A 8 4.07 -13.89 15.88
N GLN A 9 4.94 -13.73 16.87
CA GLN A 9 4.87 -14.48 18.12
C GLN A 9 3.64 -14.07 18.95
N LEU A 10 3.27 -12.78 18.96
CA LEU A 10 2.05 -12.33 19.64
C LEU A 10 0.77 -12.83 18.97
N LEU A 11 0.73 -12.85 17.63
CA LEU A 11 -0.35 -13.47 16.86
C LEU A 11 -0.46 -14.97 17.15
N ALA A 12 0.66 -15.69 17.13
CA ALA A 12 0.70 -17.12 17.40
C ALA A 12 0.25 -17.49 18.82
N GLN A 13 0.44 -16.58 19.79
CA GLN A 13 0.00 -16.75 21.17
C GLN A 13 -1.44 -16.25 21.41
N GLY A 14 -2.12 -15.76 20.36
CA GLY A 14 -3.46 -15.18 20.48
C GLY A 14 -3.50 -13.93 21.36
N LEU A 15 -2.38 -13.21 21.47
CA LEU A 15 -2.27 -11.93 22.19
C LEU A 15 -2.47 -10.73 21.26
N LEU A 16 -2.40 -10.96 19.95
CA LEU A 16 -2.85 -10.06 18.91
C LEU A 16 -3.75 -10.86 17.96
N GLY A 17 -4.69 -10.17 17.32
CA GLY A 17 -5.51 -10.68 16.24
C GLY A 17 -5.30 -9.86 14.97
N VAL A 18 -5.89 -10.33 13.88
CA VAL A 18 -6.00 -9.58 12.62
C VAL A 18 -7.48 -9.30 12.40
N SER A 19 -7.82 -8.05 12.13
CA SER A 19 -9.17 -7.66 11.74
C SER A 19 -9.55 -8.29 10.39
N ASP A 20 -10.83 -8.56 10.24
CA ASP A 20 -11.49 -8.99 9.00
C ASP A 20 -11.74 -7.83 8.01
N ASP A 21 -11.23 -6.63 8.31
CA ASP A 21 -11.31 -5.44 7.45
C ASP A 21 -10.64 -5.60 6.08
N GLY A 22 -9.88 -6.68 5.86
CA GLY A 22 -9.16 -6.95 4.62
C GLY A 22 -7.85 -6.15 4.48
N TYR A 23 -7.51 -5.31 5.44
CA TYR A 23 -6.29 -4.47 5.46
C TYR A 23 -5.22 -5.01 6.40
N GLY A 24 -5.52 -6.08 7.14
CA GLY A 24 -4.55 -6.71 8.02
C GLY A 24 -4.28 -5.90 9.29
N THR A 25 -5.26 -5.09 9.73
CA THR A 25 -5.16 -4.29 10.95
C THR A 25 -4.97 -5.20 12.15
N LEU A 26 -3.96 -4.91 12.99
CA LEU A 26 -3.72 -5.64 14.22
C LEU A 26 -4.66 -5.16 15.32
N VAL A 27 -5.32 -6.09 15.98
CA VAL A 27 -6.25 -5.82 17.07
C VAL A 27 -5.79 -6.51 18.35
N ILE A 28 -6.11 -5.91 19.49
CA ILE A 28 -5.94 -6.57 20.79
C ILE A 28 -7.03 -7.64 20.95
N THR A 29 -6.69 -8.67 21.71
CA THR A 29 -7.58 -9.80 21.98
C THR A 29 -7.93 -9.81 23.46
N PRO A 30 -8.92 -10.60 23.89
CA PRO A 30 -9.16 -10.84 25.32
C PRO A 30 -7.90 -11.34 26.05
N GLY A 31 -7.03 -12.11 25.37
CA GLY A 31 -5.77 -12.61 25.95
C GLY A 31 -4.71 -11.54 26.23
N SER A 32 -4.85 -10.34 25.67
CA SER A 32 -3.89 -9.24 25.83
C SER A 32 -3.97 -8.55 27.20
N GLY A 33 -5.10 -8.67 27.91
CA GLY A 33 -5.39 -7.89 29.13
C GLY A 33 -4.33 -8.04 30.23
N ASP A 34 -3.98 -9.28 30.57
CA ASP A 34 -3.00 -9.56 31.63
C ASP A 34 -1.58 -9.10 31.25
N VAL A 35 -1.27 -9.07 29.96
CA VAL A 35 0.02 -8.60 29.46
C VAL A 35 0.09 -7.08 29.53
N LEU A 36 -0.97 -6.39 29.10
CA LEU A 36 -1.05 -4.93 29.12
C LEU A 36 -1.12 -4.35 30.53
N THR A 37 -1.70 -5.09 31.48
CA THR A 37 -1.72 -4.72 32.90
C THR A 37 -0.42 -5.08 33.64
N GLY A 38 0.50 -5.81 32.99
CA GLY A 38 1.79 -6.22 33.56
C GLY A 38 1.74 -7.48 34.42
N SER A 39 0.57 -8.08 34.60
CA SER A 39 0.36 -9.31 35.38
C SER A 39 0.93 -10.57 34.72
N ARG A 40 1.11 -10.57 33.40
CA ARG A 40 1.67 -11.69 32.63
C ARG A 40 2.90 -11.26 31.84
N GLN A 41 4.02 -11.93 32.10
CA GLN A 41 5.20 -11.81 31.25
C GLN A 41 5.10 -12.71 30.01
N VAL A 42 5.59 -12.22 28.88
CA VAL A 42 5.60 -12.92 27.59
C VAL A 42 7.05 -13.11 27.15
N PRO A 43 7.75 -14.18 27.60
CA PRO A 43 9.11 -14.43 27.16
C PRO A 43 9.11 -14.70 25.65
N MET A 44 9.89 -13.92 24.92
CA MET A 44 9.96 -14.01 23.45
C MET A 44 11.24 -14.69 23.02
N ARG A 45 11.16 -15.54 21.99
CA ARG A 45 12.36 -16.03 21.33
C ARG A 45 12.98 -14.87 20.54
N GLN A 46 14.25 -14.57 20.82
CA GLN A 46 15.05 -13.75 19.92
C GLN A 46 15.34 -14.57 18.66
N GLU A 47 14.84 -14.11 17.52
CA GLU A 47 15.15 -14.72 16.23
C GLU A 47 16.64 -14.45 15.95
N PRO A 48 17.49 -15.47 15.71
CA PRO A 48 18.89 -15.25 15.42
C PRO A 48 19.00 -14.36 14.18
N GLU A 49 19.84 -13.31 14.25
CA GLU A 49 20.05 -12.42 13.13
C GLU A 49 20.57 -13.23 11.95
N ARG A 50 19.70 -13.42 10.96
CA ARG A 50 19.98 -14.22 9.77
C ARG A 50 21.06 -13.48 9.00
N ILE A 51 22.31 -13.93 9.10
CA ILE A 51 23.41 -13.47 8.24
C ILE A 51 23.09 -13.98 6.83
N VAL A 52 22.35 -13.19 6.06
CA VAL A 52 22.00 -13.52 4.67
C VAL A 52 22.79 -12.60 3.75
N ARG A 53 23.88 -13.15 3.21
CA ARG A 53 24.49 -12.64 1.98
C ARG A 53 23.49 -12.87 0.84
N GLY A 54 22.97 -11.77 0.29
CA GLY A 54 22.31 -11.76 -1.02
C GLY A 54 20.83 -12.11 -1.04
N ARG A 55 20.10 -11.32 -1.85
CA ARG A 55 18.70 -11.47 -2.30
C ARG A 55 17.65 -10.93 -1.32
N GLY A 56 17.57 -9.60 -1.28
CA GLY A 56 16.54 -8.86 -0.55
C GLY A 56 15.20 -8.86 -1.27
N THR A 57 14.23 -9.61 -0.75
CA THR A 57 12.81 -9.29 -0.89
C THR A 57 12.51 -8.06 -0.04
N ARG A 58 12.30 -6.92 -0.70
CA ARG A 58 12.12 -5.62 -0.08
C ARG A 58 10.63 -5.36 0.19
N THR A 59 10.21 -5.53 1.44
CA THR A 59 8.96 -4.94 1.97
C THR A 59 9.29 -3.65 2.70
N THR A 60 8.61 -2.58 2.26
CA THR A 60 8.29 -1.34 2.99
C THR A 60 9.44 -0.64 3.69
N ARG A 61 10.13 0.22 2.94
CA ARG A 61 10.70 1.44 3.49
C ARG A 61 9.93 2.59 2.88
N ALA A 62 9.22 3.34 3.71
CA ALA A 62 9.01 4.76 3.48
C ALA A 62 10.40 5.41 3.43
N LYS A 63 11.05 5.29 2.27
CA LYS A 63 11.94 6.28 1.73
C LYS A 63 11.15 6.86 0.58
N GLY A 64 11.14 8.18 0.44
CA GLY A 64 10.62 8.84 -0.75
C GLY A 64 10.99 7.97 -1.94
N GLY A 65 9.96 7.50 -2.66
CA GLY A 65 10.19 6.80 -3.91
C GLY A 65 11.21 7.62 -4.67
N GLN A 66 12.16 6.96 -5.33
CA GLN A 66 12.96 7.65 -6.34
C GLN A 66 12.00 8.61 -7.03
N VAL A 67 12.29 9.90 -6.90
CA VAL A 67 11.48 10.92 -7.56
C VAL A 67 11.70 10.55 -9.01
N VAL A 68 10.75 9.79 -9.57
CA VAL A 68 10.59 9.72 -11.01
C VAL A 68 10.37 11.18 -11.32
N ASP A 69 11.41 11.77 -11.89
CA ASP A 69 11.41 13.16 -12.28
C ASP A 69 10.19 13.29 -13.17
N LEU A 70 9.16 13.93 -12.63
CA LEU A 70 7.86 13.97 -13.26
C LEU A 70 7.96 15.14 -14.22
N PRO A 71 7.86 14.92 -15.55
CA PRO A 71 7.90 16.01 -16.49
C PRO A 71 6.83 17.04 -16.12
N GLU A 72 7.11 18.32 -16.36
CA GLU A 72 6.20 19.41 -16.00
C GLU A 72 4.83 19.20 -16.66
N GLU A 73 4.81 18.69 -17.90
CA GLU A 73 3.58 18.33 -18.62
C GLU A 73 2.75 17.22 -17.95
N ALA A 74 3.37 16.36 -17.13
CA ALA A 74 2.70 15.27 -16.43
C ALA A 74 2.22 15.67 -15.02
N GLN A 75 2.66 16.82 -14.49
CA GLN A 75 2.31 17.28 -13.16
C GLN A 75 0.80 17.51 -13.01
N GLY A 76 0.15 18.11 -14.01
CA GLY A 76 -1.29 18.36 -14.00
C GLY A 76 -2.12 17.08 -13.89
N LEU A 77 -1.80 16.08 -14.73
CA LEU A 77 -2.47 14.78 -14.70
C LEU A 77 -2.20 14.04 -13.38
N PHE A 78 -0.98 14.13 -12.83
CA PHE A 78 -0.67 13.53 -11.54
C PHE A 78 -1.51 14.10 -10.39
N GLU A 79 -1.74 15.42 -10.37
CA GLU A 79 -2.63 16.04 -9.38
C GLU A 79 -4.10 15.58 -9.55
N ALA A 80 -4.59 15.51 -10.79
CA ALA A 80 -5.93 14.99 -11.09
C ALA A 80 -6.09 13.54 -10.60
N LEU A 81 -5.09 12.69 -10.86
CA LEU A 81 -5.07 11.30 -10.38
C LEU A 81 -5.01 11.21 -8.85
N ARG A 82 -4.29 12.12 -8.17
CA ARG A 82 -4.28 12.17 -6.69
C ARG A 82 -5.64 12.58 -6.12
N ALA A 83 -6.31 13.53 -6.74
CA ALA A 83 -7.65 13.96 -6.34
C ALA A 83 -8.64 12.80 -6.49
N TRP A 84 -8.71 12.19 -7.68
CA TRP A 84 -9.55 11.03 -7.95
C TRP A 84 -9.29 9.87 -6.98
N ARG A 85 -8.00 9.54 -6.71
CA ARG A 85 -7.65 8.50 -5.74
C ARG A 85 -8.18 8.81 -4.34
N SER A 86 -8.16 10.08 -3.94
CA SER A 86 -8.63 10.51 -2.63
C SER A 86 -10.15 10.36 -2.50
N GLU A 87 -10.89 10.61 -3.58
CA GLU A 87 -12.33 10.36 -3.65
C GLU A 87 -12.64 8.87 -3.53
N GLN A 88 -11.97 8.02 -4.32
CA GLN A 88 -12.13 6.57 -4.26
C GLN A 88 -11.81 5.99 -2.88
N ALA A 89 -10.76 6.51 -2.24
CA ALA A 89 -10.36 6.11 -0.91
C ALA A 89 -11.40 6.50 0.14
N LYS A 90 -11.97 7.70 0.02
CA LYS A 90 -13.05 8.20 0.88
C LYS A 90 -14.31 7.36 0.75
N GLU A 91 -14.72 7.02 -0.48
CA GLU A 91 -15.88 6.16 -0.76
C GLU A 91 -15.75 4.78 -0.11
N GLN A 92 -14.53 4.24 -0.07
CA GLN A 92 -14.26 2.92 0.50
C GLN A 92 -13.86 2.96 1.98
N GLY A 93 -13.73 4.15 2.58
CA GLY A 93 -13.30 4.31 3.98
C GLY A 93 -11.86 3.87 4.23
N VAL A 94 -10.97 3.96 3.23
CA VAL A 94 -9.57 3.50 3.31
C VAL A 94 -8.57 4.64 3.17
N PRO A 95 -7.33 4.47 3.66
CA PRO A 95 -6.24 5.39 3.31
C PRO A 95 -5.94 5.37 1.81
N ALA A 96 -5.70 6.54 1.19
CA ALA A 96 -5.52 6.68 -0.25
C ALA A 96 -4.41 5.81 -0.85
N TYR A 97 -3.30 5.60 -0.12
CA TYR A 97 -2.20 4.77 -0.60
C TYR A 97 -2.57 3.30 -0.83
N VAL A 98 -3.69 2.83 -0.24
CA VAL A 98 -4.21 1.46 -0.44
C VAL A 98 -4.81 1.31 -1.83
N VAL A 99 -5.53 2.34 -2.30
CA VAL A 99 -6.11 2.39 -3.66
C VAL A 99 -4.99 2.32 -4.69
N PHE A 100 -4.05 3.28 -4.65
CA PHE A 100 -2.80 3.24 -5.42
C PHE A 100 -1.67 3.94 -4.68
N ALA A 101 -0.44 3.44 -4.82
CA ALA A 101 0.74 4.16 -4.37
C ALA A 101 1.06 5.33 -5.31
N ASP A 102 1.70 6.38 -4.80
CA ASP A 102 2.09 7.55 -5.61
C ASP A 102 2.98 7.19 -6.80
N VAL A 103 3.85 6.18 -6.65
CA VAL A 103 4.72 5.69 -7.73
C VAL A 103 3.91 5.20 -8.93
N THR A 104 2.81 4.46 -8.69
CA THR A 104 1.91 3.98 -9.74
C THR A 104 1.19 5.16 -10.40
N LEU A 105 0.71 6.14 -9.63
CA LEU A 105 0.05 7.32 -10.22
C LEU A 105 1.00 8.17 -11.06
N ARG A 106 2.28 8.31 -10.66
CA ARG A 106 3.29 8.99 -11.48
C ARG A 106 3.54 8.25 -12.79
N GLU A 107 3.68 6.93 -12.73
CA GLU A 107 3.86 6.11 -13.93
C GLU A 107 2.66 6.24 -14.88
N VAL A 108 1.43 6.23 -14.36
CA VAL A 108 0.22 6.51 -15.17
C VAL A 108 0.26 7.90 -15.79
N ALA A 109 0.66 8.93 -15.03
CA ALA A 109 0.73 10.30 -15.53
C ALA A 109 1.79 10.48 -16.63
N THR A 110 2.91 9.75 -16.53
CA THR A 110 3.98 9.75 -17.54
C THR A 110 3.62 8.93 -18.77
N VAL A 111 3.09 7.71 -18.58
CA VAL A 111 2.77 6.77 -19.68
C VAL A 111 1.51 7.17 -20.44
N ARG A 112 0.53 7.80 -19.75
CA ARG A 112 -0.78 8.21 -20.31
C ARG A 112 -1.48 7.07 -21.06
N PRO A 113 -1.78 5.95 -20.36
CA PRO A 113 -2.39 4.79 -20.99
C PRO A 113 -3.77 5.13 -21.57
N GLN A 114 -4.05 4.62 -22.76
CA GLN A 114 -5.29 4.87 -23.51
C GLN A 114 -6.29 3.71 -23.44
N ASP A 115 -5.85 2.57 -22.92
CA ASP A 115 -6.66 1.36 -22.81
C ASP A 115 -6.27 0.52 -21.59
N LEU A 116 -7.12 -0.45 -21.25
CA LEU A 116 -6.91 -1.36 -20.12
C LEU A 116 -5.66 -2.23 -20.28
N GLY A 117 -5.25 -2.56 -21.50
CA GLY A 117 -4.05 -3.35 -21.76
C GLY A 117 -2.78 -2.57 -21.41
N GLN A 118 -2.72 -1.30 -21.77
CA GLN A 118 -1.63 -0.41 -21.39
C GLN A 118 -1.60 -0.18 -19.88
N LEU A 119 -2.77 -0.02 -19.24
CA LEU A 119 -2.86 0.06 -17.79
C LEU A 119 -2.36 -1.21 -17.09
N ALA A 120 -2.64 -2.40 -17.63
CA ALA A 120 -2.17 -3.66 -17.07
C ALA A 120 -0.64 -3.80 -17.10
N GLY A 121 0.04 -3.06 -17.98
CA GLY A 121 1.51 -2.99 -18.04
C GLY A 121 2.15 -2.13 -16.95
N ILE A 122 1.37 -1.34 -16.21
CA ILE A 122 1.89 -0.38 -15.22
C ILE A 122 2.19 -1.08 -13.89
N THR A 123 3.35 -0.75 -13.32
CA THR A 123 3.78 -1.34 -12.05
C THR A 123 2.82 -0.97 -10.90
N GLY A 124 2.23 -1.99 -10.27
CA GLY A 124 1.28 -1.82 -9.16
C GLY A 124 -0.19 -1.84 -9.58
N VAL A 125 -0.49 -2.02 -10.87
CA VAL A 125 -1.84 -2.30 -11.40
C VAL A 125 -1.99 -3.81 -11.62
N GLY A 126 -2.44 -4.53 -10.60
CA GLY A 126 -2.80 -5.94 -10.74
C GLY A 126 -4.24 -6.13 -11.22
N GLN A 127 -4.60 -7.35 -11.65
CA GLN A 127 -5.91 -7.65 -12.23
C GLN A 127 -7.10 -7.12 -11.42
N LYS A 128 -7.14 -7.36 -10.10
CA LYS A 128 -8.21 -6.84 -9.23
C LYS A 128 -8.34 -5.31 -9.30
N LYS A 129 -7.22 -4.59 -9.35
CA LYS A 129 -7.24 -3.13 -9.46
C LYS A 129 -7.65 -2.68 -10.85
N LEU A 130 -7.24 -3.40 -11.89
CA LEU A 130 -7.68 -3.15 -13.26
C LEU A 130 -9.20 -3.28 -13.37
N ASP A 131 -9.76 -4.37 -12.85
CA ASP A 131 -11.20 -4.63 -12.88
C ASP A 131 -12.00 -3.60 -12.07
N THR A 132 -11.44 -3.15 -10.93
CA THR A 132 -12.13 -2.22 -10.02
C THR A 132 -12.02 -0.76 -10.47
N TYR A 133 -10.85 -0.37 -10.98
CA TYR A 133 -10.47 1.04 -11.15
C TYR A 133 -10.10 1.43 -12.59
N GLY A 134 -9.92 0.47 -13.49
CA GLY A 134 -9.33 0.70 -14.81
C GLY A 134 -10.07 1.76 -15.61
N GLU A 135 -11.39 1.61 -15.74
CA GLU A 135 -12.25 2.58 -16.44
C GLU A 135 -12.18 3.97 -15.82
N GLY A 136 -12.25 4.07 -14.49
CA GLY A 136 -12.14 5.34 -13.78
C GLY A 136 -10.79 6.03 -13.99
N LEU A 137 -9.70 5.26 -14.00
CA LEU A 137 -8.37 5.78 -14.26
C LEU A 137 -8.23 6.30 -15.70
N LEU A 138 -8.73 5.55 -16.69
CA LEU A 138 -8.72 5.96 -18.10
C LEU A 138 -9.53 7.24 -18.31
N ALA A 139 -10.68 7.37 -17.63
CA ALA A 139 -11.49 8.58 -17.70
C ALA A 139 -10.73 9.81 -17.20
N VAL A 140 -9.97 9.70 -16.11
CA VAL A 140 -9.13 10.80 -15.60
C VAL A 140 -8.00 11.14 -16.58
N VAL A 141 -7.33 10.13 -17.14
CA VAL A 141 -6.27 10.32 -18.14
C VAL A 141 -6.80 11.03 -19.38
N ALA A 142 -7.97 10.62 -19.88
CA ALA A 142 -8.62 11.23 -21.04
C ALA A 142 -9.11 12.66 -20.73
N GLY A 143 -9.67 12.90 -19.54
CA GLY A 143 -10.17 14.21 -19.13
C GLY A 143 -9.06 15.26 -18.94
N SER A 144 -7.86 14.85 -18.53
CA SER A 144 -6.71 15.75 -18.40
C SER A 144 -6.07 16.14 -19.75
N ALA A 145 -6.43 15.46 -20.85
CA ALA A 145 -5.95 15.81 -22.19
C ALA A 145 -6.76 16.95 -22.85
N ALA A 146 -7.81 17.44 -22.19
CA ALA A 146 -8.77 18.41 -22.74
C ALA A 146 -8.60 19.85 -22.22
N VAL A 147 -7.42 20.23 -21.73
CA VAL A 147 -7.14 21.61 -21.34
C VAL A 147 -5.93 22.11 -22.13
N ASP A 148 -6.22 22.60 -23.33
CA ASP A 148 -5.43 23.59 -24.07
C ASP A 148 -6.23 24.90 -24.11
#